data_AF-A0A842V5H0-F1
#
_entry.id   AF-A0A842V5H0-F1
#
_cell.length_a   1.000
_cell.length_b   1.000
_cell.length_c   1.000
_cell.angle_alpha   90.00
_cell.angle_beta   90.00
_cell.angle_gamma   90.00
#
_symmetry.space_group_name_H-M   'P 1'
#
loop_
_entity.id
_entity.type
_entity.pdbx_description
1 polymer ?
#
loop_
_entity_poly.entity_id
_entity_poly.type
_entity_poly.pdbx_seq_one_letter_code
_entity_poly.pdbx_strand_id
1 'polypeptide(L)'
;MVRKQLRERMRDYVCDRIDQAGTYSISMRDCDHVLLAQRADLVEDPMTVDLRLLSRKMTLKEWRNVLRRNRANGVYTGNVFYKDGETFHVRLAIRGHSKRDKSLKRYDKSQRDRILHFRGLEKAVMTLQSSFPHSNRGFNELTYFQPDTDRLSESLRTYDMNTVYLDYSHLSPGDPGYGFARDGNAEEWALSDEREQITGAIAFSRPRDGRLFVMPRPRSVRAASSQNYVQGSLFDDRGNPTFGHCAD
;
A
#
# COMPACT_ATOMS: atom_id res chain seq x y z
N MET A 1 17.16 -12.41 -5.24
CA MET A 1 15.83 -13.06 -5.24
C MET A 1 15.61 -13.59 -3.83
N VAL A 2 14.46 -13.30 -3.21
CA VAL A 2 14.17 -13.71 -1.83
C VAL A 2 14.10 -15.24 -1.75
N ARG A 3 14.77 -15.83 -0.75
CA ARG A 3 14.81 -17.29 -0.53
C ARG A 3 13.41 -17.83 -0.18
N LYS A 4 13.13 -19.09 -0.55
CA LYS A 4 11.83 -19.73 -0.32
C LYS A 4 11.32 -19.62 1.12
N GLN A 5 12.17 -19.93 2.10
CA GLN A 5 11.83 -19.83 3.53
C GLN A 5 11.39 -18.43 3.96
N LEU A 6 12.01 -17.38 3.42
CA LEU A 6 11.64 -15.99 3.72
C LEU A 6 10.29 -15.60 3.08
N ARG A 7 9.94 -16.22 1.95
CA ARG A 7 8.63 -16.02 1.30
C ARG A 7 7.53 -16.73 2.08
N GLU A 8 7.80 -17.95 2.56
CA GLU A 8 6.90 -18.68 3.45
C GLU A 8 6.68 -17.91 4.75
N ARG A 9 7.75 -17.38 5.35
CA ARG A 9 7.67 -16.53 6.55
C ARG A 9 6.79 -15.28 6.35
N MET A 10 6.95 -14.59 5.21
CA MET A 10 6.07 -13.47 4.85
C MET A 10 4.61 -13.89 4.72
N ARG A 11 4.34 -15.01 4.02
CA ARG A 11 3.00 -15.57 3.87
C ARG A 11 2.38 -15.89 5.23
N ASP A 12 3.11 -16.59 6.08
CA ASP A 12 2.63 -17.05 7.39
C ASP A 12 2.33 -15.85 8.28
N TYR A 13 3.26 -14.90 8.37
CA TYR A 13 3.06 -13.66 9.12
C TYR A 13 1.80 -12.91 8.65
N VAL A 14 1.60 -12.77 7.34
CA VAL A 14 0.43 -12.07 6.80
C VAL A 14 -0.86 -12.85 7.07
N CYS A 15 -0.87 -14.18 6.87
CA CYS A 15 -2.03 -15.03 7.16
C CYS A 15 -2.42 -14.94 8.64
N ASP A 16 -1.46 -15.05 9.56
CA ASP A 16 -1.71 -15.00 11.00
C ASP A 16 -2.38 -13.68 11.40
N ARG A 17 -1.92 -12.56 10.83
CA ARG A 17 -2.49 -11.24 11.11
C ARG A 17 -3.89 -11.07 10.52
N ILE A 18 -4.19 -11.73 9.40
CA ILE A 18 -5.55 -11.75 8.83
C ILE A 18 -6.47 -12.64 9.67
N ASP A 19 -6.02 -13.83 10.04
CA ASP A 19 -6.77 -14.76 10.88
C ASP A 19 -7.11 -14.13 12.24
N GLN A 20 -6.17 -13.39 12.84
CA GLN A 20 -6.39 -12.61 14.07
C GLN A 20 -7.51 -11.56 13.95
N ALA A 21 -7.77 -11.04 12.76
CA ALA A 21 -8.85 -10.08 12.56
C ALA A 21 -10.24 -10.74 12.61
N GLY A 22 -10.34 -12.05 12.39
CA GLY A 22 -11.58 -12.82 12.44
C GLY A 22 -12.62 -12.46 11.37
N THR A 23 -12.27 -11.57 10.43
CA THR A 23 -13.17 -10.96 9.44
C THR A 23 -13.12 -11.60 8.06
N TYR A 24 -12.09 -12.42 7.80
CA TYR A 24 -11.88 -13.08 6.51
C TYR A 24 -11.67 -14.58 6.71
N SER A 25 -12.14 -15.35 5.74
CA SER A 25 -11.77 -16.76 5.55
C SER A 25 -10.67 -16.83 4.49
N ILE A 26 -9.54 -17.45 4.82
CA ILE A 26 -8.43 -17.65 3.88
C ILE A 26 -8.71 -18.89 3.03
N SER A 27 -9.00 -18.70 1.74
CA SER A 27 -9.30 -19.79 0.81
C SER A 27 -8.06 -20.34 0.09
N MET A 28 -6.99 -19.55 0.00
CA MET A 28 -5.71 -19.98 -0.60
C MET A 28 -4.52 -19.35 0.12
N ARG A 29 -3.47 -20.15 0.37
CA ARG A 29 -2.21 -19.74 0.99
C ARG A 29 -1.01 -20.10 0.09
N ASP A 30 -0.61 -19.21 -0.79
CA ASP A 30 0.59 -19.36 -1.64
C ASP A 30 1.65 -18.31 -1.25
N CYS A 31 2.91 -18.59 -1.57
CA CYS A 31 4.05 -17.71 -1.33
C CYS A 31 4.05 -16.45 -2.22
N ASP A 32 3.24 -16.42 -3.28
CA ASP A 32 3.08 -15.26 -4.16
C ASP A 32 1.77 -14.50 -3.92
N HIS A 33 0.78 -15.14 -3.31
CA HIS A 33 -0.50 -14.51 -3.00
C HIS A 33 -1.35 -15.31 -2.01
N VAL A 34 -2.29 -14.61 -1.38
CA VAL A 34 -3.28 -15.17 -0.47
C VAL A 34 -4.65 -14.72 -0.95
N LEU A 35 -5.59 -15.65 -1.11
CA LEU A 35 -6.97 -15.33 -1.47
C LEU A 35 -7.84 -15.32 -0.22
N LEU A 36 -8.55 -14.21 -0.04
CA LEU A 36 -9.34 -13.90 1.15
C LEU A 36 -10.79 -13.68 0.73
N ALA A 37 -11.73 -14.31 1.43
CA ALA A 37 -13.15 -14.01 1.32
C ALA A 37 -13.61 -13.36 2.63
N GLN A 38 -14.17 -12.16 2.57
CA GLN A 38 -14.78 -11.55 3.75
C GLN A 38 -15.97 -12.40 4.19
N ARG A 39 -16.08 -12.58 5.50
CA ARG A 39 -17.14 -13.40 6.11
C ARG A 39 -18.52 -12.76 5.91
N ALA A 40 -19.39 -13.44 5.17
CA ALA A 40 -20.73 -12.97 4.83
C ALA A 40 -21.66 -12.84 6.05
N ASP A 41 -21.35 -13.54 7.15
CA ASP A 41 -22.07 -13.43 8.41
C ASP A 41 -21.73 -12.15 9.20
N LEU A 42 -20.69 -11.41 8.80
CA LEU A 42 -20.23 -10.20 9.48
C LEU A 42 -20.53 -8.91 8.69
N VAL A 43 -20.83 -9.00 7.39
CA VAL A 43 -21.05 -7.84 6.51
C VAL A 43 -22.10 -8.13 5.45
N GLU A 44 -22.90 -7.13 5.09
CA GLU A 44 -23.98 -7.26 4.09
C GLU A 44 -23.48 -7.54 2.66
N ASP A 45 -22.33 -6.98 2.30
CA ASP A 45 -21.75 -7.10 0.95
C ASP A 45 -20.27 -7.55 1.03
N PRO A 46 -20.03 -8.86 1.23
CA PRO A 46 -18.70 -9.40 1.42
C PRO A 46 -17.84 -9.25 0.16
N MET A 47 -16.58 -8.84 0.34
CA MET A 47 -15.63 -8.76 -0.76
C MET A 47 -14.61 -9.91 -0.75
N THR A 48 -14.12 -10.25 -1.94
CA THR A 48 -12.96 -11.14 -2.11
C THR A 48 -11.71 -10.33 -2.42
N VAL A 49 -10.60 -10.64 -1.78
CA VAL A 49 -9.30 -9.96 -1.95
C VAL A 49 -8.23 -10.97 -2.34
N ASP A 50 -7.58 -10.76 -3.49
CA ASP A 50 -6.30 -11.37 -3.87
C ASP A 50 -5.16 -10.50 -3.34
N LEU A 51 -4.57 -10.91 -2.22
CA LEU A 51 -3.46 -10.22 -1.59
C LEU A 51 -2.13 -10.73 -2.14
N ARG A 52 -1.47 -9.91 -2.94
CA ARG A 52 -0.23 -10.25 -3.63
C ARG A 52 0.97 -10.05 -2.72
N LEU A 53 1.74 -11.12 -2.50
CA LEU A 53 2.95 -11.16 -1.68
C LEU A 53 4.18 -11.03 -2.59
N LEU A 54 4.54 -9.79 -2.90
CA LEU A 54 5.53 -9.45 -3.90
C LEU A 54 6.96 -9.58 -3.35
N SER A 55 7.51 -10.77 -3.47
CA SER A 55 8.86 -11.14 -3.02
C SER A 55 9.85 -11.44 -4.18
N ARG A 56 9.34 -11.49 -5.41
CA ARG A 56 10.12 -11.68 -6.64
C ARG A 56 9.80 -10.61 -7.66
N LYS A 57 10.71 -10.42 -8.62
CA LYS A 57 10.44 -9.55 -9.78
C LYS A 57 9.28 -10.13 -10.58
N MET A 58 8.23 -9.34 -10.73
CA MET A 58 7.11 -9.59 -11.63
C MET A 58 7.17 -8.55 -12.75
N THR A 59 6.93 -8.98 -13.97
CA THR A 59 6.87 -8.08 -15.12
C THR A 59 5.57 -7.26 -15.09
N LEU A 60 5.60 -6.09 -15.75
CA LEU A 60 4.39 -5.26 -15.88
C LEU A 60 3.26 -5.97 -16.62
N LYS A 61 3.60 -6.83 -17.58
CA LYS A 61 2.63 -7.62 -18.34
C LYS A 61 1.91 -8.62 -17.44
N GLU A 62 2.66 -9.37 -16.63
CA GLU A 62 2.08 -10.31 -15.66
C GLU A 62 1.21 -9.58 -14.64
N TRP A 63 1.68 -8.44 -14.13
CA TRP A 63 0.94 -7.62 -13.18
C TRP A 63 -0.41 -7.16 -13.75
N ARG A 64 -0.40 -6.58 -14.96
CA ARG A 64 -1.63 -6.16 -15.66
C ARG A 64 -2.56 -7.33 -15.92
N ASN A 65 -2.03 -8.51 -16.22
CA ASN A 65 -2.85 -9.72 -16.41
C ASN A 65 -3.52 -10.19 -15.12
N VAL A 66 -2.85 -10.08 -13.97
CA VAL A 66 -3.48 -10.33 -12.65
C VAL A 66 -4.64 -9.36 -12.44
N LEU A 67 -4.38 -8.06 -12.57
CA LEU A 67 -5.41 -7.04 -12.37
C LEU A 67 -6.63 -7.20 -13.29
N ARG A 68 -6.38 -7.50 -14.58
CA ARG A 68 -7.45 -7.72 -15.55
C ARG A 68 -8.30 -8.93 -15.18
N ARG A 69 -7.69 -10.04 -14.75
CA ARG A 69 -8.40 -11.25 -14.33
C ARG A 69 -9.20 -11.00 -13.05
N ASN A 70 -8.59 -10.39 -12.05
CA ASN A 70 -9.25 -10.11 -10.78
C ASN A 70 -10.46 -9.18 -10.97
N ARG A 71 -10.30 -8.11 -11.78
CA ARG A 71 -11.40 -7.22 -12.15
C ARG A 71 -12.55 -7.93 -12.86
N ALA A 72 -12.24 -8.83 -13.81
CA ALA A 72 -13.27 -9.60 -14.52
C ALA A 72 -14.07 -10.51 -13.57
N ASN A 73 -13.47 -10.93 -12.46
CA ASN A 73 -14.08 -11.81 -11.47
C ASN A 73 -14.62 -11.07 -10.23
N GLY A 74 -14.62 -9.74 -10.23
CA GLY A 74 -15.06 -8.95 -9.06
C GLY A 74 -14.13 -9.05 -7.83
N VAL A 75 -12.89 -9.48 -8.01
CA VAL A 75 -11.89 -9.66 -6.94
C VAL A 75 -11.04 -8.41 -6.78
N TYR A 76 -10.91 -7.92 -5.55
CA TYR A 76 -10.02 -6.79 -5.22
C TYR A 76 -8.57 -7.28 -5.13
N THR A 77 -7.61 -6.44 -5.53
CA THR A 77 -6.19 -6.78 -5.48
C THR A 77 -5.47 -5.92 -4.44
N GLY A 78 -4.89 -6.55 -3.42
CA GLY A 78 -4.00 -5.92 -2.45
C GLY A 78 -2.53 -6.23 -2.74
N ASN A 79 -1.60 -5.41 -2.24
CA ASN A 79 -0.16 -5.63 -2.43
C ASN A 79 0.61 -5.49 -1.11
N VAL A 80 1.50 -6.44 -0.87
CA VAL A 80 2.55 -6.32 0.15
C VAL A 80 3.88 -6.64 -0.51
N PHE A 81 4.83 -5.71 -0.43
CA PHE A 81 6.17 -5.88 -1.00
C PHE A 81 7.14 -6.40 0.04
N TYR A 82 8.02 -7.33 -0.31
CA TYR A 82 9.08 -7.77 0.60
C TYR A 82 10.16 -6.69 0.70
N LYS A 83 10.49 -6.22 1.90
CA LYS A 83 11.54 -5.21 2.12
C LYS A 83 12.91 -5.87 2.22
N ASP A 84 13.55 -6.08 1.07
CA ASP A 84 14.93 -6.61 0.98
C ASP A 84 15.99 -5.52 0.74
N GLY A 85 15.59 -4.31 0.37
CA GLY A 85 16.52 -3.23 0.01
C GLY A 85 17.23 -3.43 -1.34
N GLU A 86 16.92 -4.51 -2.05
CA GLU A 86 17.54 -4.88 -3.34
C GLU A 86 16.50 -4.90 -4.48
N THR A 87 15.46 -5.72 -4.30
CA THR A 87 14.35 -5.93 -5.24
C THR A 87 13.30 -4.85 -5.08
N PHE A 88 13.01 -4.42 -3.85
CA PHE A 88 12.02 -3.39 -3.53
C PHE A 88 12.56 -2.46 -2.42
N HIS A 89 12.01 -1.24 -2.32
CA HIS A 89 12.40 -0.27 -1.28
C HIS A 89 13.91 0.11 -1.30
N VAL A 90 14.45 0.41 -2.49
CA VAL A 90 15.88 0.73 -2.66
C VAL A 90 16.17 2.18 -2.27
N ARG A 91 16.92 2.38 -1.18
CA ARG A 91 17.34 3.73 -0.74
C ARG A 91 18.30 4.36 -1.74
N LEU A 92 18.10 5.65 -2.01
CA LEU A 92 18.98 6.40 -2.91
C LEU A 92 20.43 6.46 -2.40
N ALA A 93 20.62 6.52 -1.08
CA ALA A 93 21.95 6.56 -0.45
C ALA A 93 22.86 5.38 -0.85
N ILE A 94 22.29 4.23 -1.20
CA ILE A 94 23.03 3.03 -1.59
C ILE A 94 23.55 3.14 -3.04
N ARG A 95 22.91 3.96 -3.89
CA ARG A 95 23.39 4.25 -5.24
C ARG A 95 24.24 5.51 -5.25
N GLY A 96 25.48 5.39 -4.76
CA GLY A 96 26.43 6.50 -4.62
C GLY A 96 26.64 7.37 -5.87
N HIS A 97 26.38 6.84 -7.07
CA HIS A 97 26.46 7.60 -8.32
C HIS A 97 25.25 8.53 -8.56
N SER A 98 24.05 8.16 -8.12
CA SER A 98 22.81 8.90 -8.42
C SER A 98 22.71 10.26 -7.71
N LYS A 99 23.48 10.45 -6.63
CA LYS A 99 23.54 11.72 -5.87
C LYS A 99 24.38 12.79 -6.57
N ARG A 100 25.30 12.42 -7.47
CA ARG A 100 26.19 13.36 -8.15
C ARG A 100 25.47 14.12 -9.27
N ASP A 101 24.55 13.46 -9.94
CA ASP A 101 23.91 14.00 -11.14
C ASP A 101 22.56 14.68 -10.85
N LYS A 102 22.01 14.59 -9.63
CA LYS A 102 20.71 15.22 -9.33
C LYS A 102 20.74 16.08 -8.09
N SER A 103 20.23 17.31 -8.25
CA SER A 103 20.18 18.28 -7.16
C SER A 103 19.01 18.03 -6.22
N LEU A 104 19.34 17.50 -5.05
CA LEU A 104 18.44 17.30 -3.92
C LEU A 104 18.64 18.36 -2.82
N LYS A 105 19.09 19.58 -3.19
CA LYS A 105 19.46 20.63 -2.24
C LYS A 105 18.32 21.08 -1.31
N ARG A 106 17.08 20.87 -1.72
CA ARG A 106 15.88 21.17 -0.91
C ARG A 106 15.68 20.19 0.25
N TYR A 107 16.40 19.06 0.25
CA TYR A 107 16.21 17.99 1.20
C TYR A 107 17.36 17.91 2.19
N ASP A 108 17.03 17.87 3.47
CA ASP A 108 18.02 17.63 4.51
C ASP A 108 18.58 16.20 4.44
N LYS A 109 19.56 15.88 5.30
CA LYS A 109 20.16 14.54 5.34
C LYS A 109 19.13 13.44 5.64
N SER A 110 18.24 13.69 6.60
CA SER A 110 17.20 12.74 7.02
C SER A 110 16.18 12.46 5.90
N GLN A 111 15.82 13.47 5.12
CA GLN A 111 14.92 13.35 3.98
C GLN A 111 15.61 12.62 2.83
N ARG A 112 16.86 12.97 2.52
CA ARG A 112 17.64 12.27 1.47
C ARG A 112 17.83 10.79 1.76
N ASP A 113 17.96 10.40 3.03
CA ASP A 113 18.09 8.99 3.42
C ASP A 113 16.74 8.22 3.34
N ARG A 114 15.62 8.95 3.32
CA ARG A 114 14.26 8.44 3.07
C ARG A 114 13.84 8.48 1.60
N ILE A 115 14.65 9.06 0.70
CA ILE A 115 14.34 9.00 -0.73
C ILE A 115 14.59 7.58 -1.24
N LEU A 116 13.54 7.00 -1.81
CA LEU A 116 13.55 5.68 -2.44
C LEU A 116 13.57 5.84 -3.95
N HIS A 117 14.29 4.93 -4.61
CA HIS A 117 14.23 4.76 -6.05
C HIS A 117 13.24 3.65 -6.37
N PHE A 118 12.16 3.97 -7.06
CA PHE A 118 11.16 2.97 -7.46
C PHE A 118 11.67 2.03 -8.54
N ARG A 119 11.33 0.76 -8.40
CA ARG A 119 11.46 -0.23 -9.48
C ARG A 119 10.19 -0.25 -10.32
N GLY A 120 10.27 -0.89 -11.49
CA GLY A 120 9.17 -0.90 -12.47
C GLY A 120 7.82 -1.31 -11.90
N LEU A 121 7.78 -2.31 -11.01
CA LEU A 121 6.53 -2.77 -10.40
C LEU A 121 5.96 -1.79 -9.37
N GLU A 122 6.80 -1.22 -8.49
CA GLU A 122 6.38 -0.17 -7.54
C GLU A 122 5.83 1.04 -8.31
N LYS A 123 6.55 1.48 -9.35
CA LYS A 123 6.08 2.55 -10.25
C LYS A 123 4.73 2.21 -10.86
N ALA A 124 4.53 0.99 -11.37
CA ALA A 124 3.28 0.62 -12.01
C ALA A 124 2.11 0.51 -11.02
N VAL A 125 2.34 0.00 -9.81
CA VAL A 125 1.33 0.00 -8.75
C VAL A 125 0.93 1.44 -8.40
N MET A 126 1.91 2.34 -8.24
CA MET A 126 1.66 3.75 -7.97
C MET A 126 0.99 4.48 -9.12
N THR A 127 1.43 4.28 -10.36
CA THR A 127 0.78 4.88 -11.54
C THR A 127 -0.68 4.48 -11.57
N LEU A 128 -0.98 3.19 -11.37
CA LEU A 128 -2.37 2.74 -11.30
C LEU A 128 -3.14 3.39 -10.16
N GLN A 129 -2.57 3.49 -8.95
CA GLN A 129 -3.23 4.20 -7.84
C GLN A 129 -3.49 5.69 -8.16
N SER A 130 -2.55 6.35 -8.86
CA SER A 130 -2.58 7.78 -9.19
C SER A 130 -3.42 8.14 -10.44
N SER A 131 -3.60 7.22 -11.40
CA SER A 131 -4.33 7.46 -12.66
C SER A 131 -5.85 7.54 -12.50
N PHE A 132 -6.39 7.46 -11.27
CA PHE A 132 -7.83 7.56 -11.03
C PHE A 132 -8.24 9.00 -10.63
N PRO A 133 -9.04 9.68 -11.49
CA PRO A 133 -9.14 11.14 -11.55
C PRO A 133 -9.89 11.84 -10.40
N HIS A 134 -10.36 11.12 -9.37
CA HIS A 134 -11.13 11.71 -8.26
C HIS A 134 -10.38 11.73 -6.93
N SER A 135 -9.09 11.40 -6.94
CA SER A 135 -8.23 11.58 -5.77
C SER A 135 -7.38 12.84 -5.93
N ASN A 136 -7.94 14.01 -5.57
CA ASN A 136 -7.13 15.19 -5.20
C ASN A 136 -6.23 14.93 -3.96
N ARG A 137 -6.19 13.68 -3.49
CA ARG A 137 -5.26 13.06 -2.54
C ARG A 137 -4.91 11.66 -3.07
N GLY A 138 -4.16 11.58 -4.18
CA GLY A 138 -3.72 10.32 -4.76
C GLY A 138 -3.16 9.39 -3.68
N PHE A 139 -3.71 8.17 -3.58
CA PHE A 139 -3.22 7.16 -2.64
C PHE A 139 -1.86 6.65 -3.13
N ASN A 140 -0.81 7.42 -2.89
CA ASN A 140 0.56 7.01 -3.14
C ASN A 140 1.05 6.20 -1.93
N GLU A 141 0.34 5.15 -1.57
CA GLU A 141 0.68 4.31 -0.41
C GLU A 141 1.21 2.96 -0.88
N LEU A 142 2.35 2.55 -0.33
CA LEU A 142 2.91 1.21 -0.51
C LEU A 142 3.11 0.53 0.84
N THR A 143 2.74 -0.75 0.93
CA THR A 143 2.92 -1.57 2.12
C THR A 143 4.06 -2.55 1.91
N TYR A 144 4.96 -2.62 2.89
CA TYR A 144 6.11 -3.51 2.86
C TYR A 144 6.10 -4.45 4.06
N PHE A 145 6.41 -5.72 3.83
CA PHE A 145 6.78 -6.67 4.87
C PHE A 145 8.25 -6.45 5.26
N GLN A 146 8.46 -6.03 6.50
CA GLN A 146 9.76 -5.93 7.14
C GLN A 146 10.07 -7.28 7.80
N PRO A 147 11.05 -8.05 7.28
CA PRO A 147 11.50 -9.24 7.98
C PRO A 147 12.18 -8.86 9.29
N ASP A 148 12.20 -9.82 10.20
CA ASP A 148 12.90 -9.73 11.46
C ASP A 148 14.42 -9.61 11.25
N THR A 149 15.04 -8.74 12.02
CA THR A 149 16.48 -8.46 12.02
C THR A 149 16.92 -8.16 13.45
N ASP A 150 18.23 -8.18 13.73
CA ASP A 150 18.77 -7.86 15.06
C ASP A 150 18.29 -6.53 15.66
N ARG A 151 17.81 -5.61 14.82
CA ARG A 151 17.39 -4.26 15.21
C ARG A 151 15.89 -4.01 15.09
N LEU A 152 15.18 -4.79 14.28
CA LEU A 152 13.80 -4.50 13.89
C LEU A 152 13.00 -5.78 13.89
N SER A 153 11.89 -5.77 14.62
CA SER A 153 10.93 -6.86 14.64
C SER A 153 10.16 -6.97 13.33
N GLU A 154 9.71 -8.18 13.05
CA GLU A 154 8.82 -8.47 11.94
C GLU A 154 7.55 -7.60 11.99
N SER A 155 7.20 -6.97 10.87
CA SER A 155 6.04 -6.07 10.79
C SER A 155 5.62 -5.79 9.34
N LEU A 156 4.37 -5.36 9.15
CA LEU A 156 4.00 -4.64 7.93
C LEU A 156 4.21 -3.16 8.16
N ARG A 157 4.78 -2.46 7.18
CA ARG A 157 5.03 -1.01 7.25
C ARG A 157 4.43 -0.34 6.04
N THR A 158 3.58 0.63 6.28
CA THR A 158 2.92 1.42 5.23
C THR A 158 3.61 2.76 5.11
N TYR A 159 3.89 3.18 3.88
CA TYR A 159 4.55 4.44 3.60
C TYR A 159 3.75 5.25 2.59
N ASP A 160 3.68 6.54 2.85
CA ASP A 160 3.34 7.52 1.85
C ASP A 160 4.54 7.78 0.95
N MET A 161 4.27 7.81 -0.34
CA MET A 161 5.24 8.02 -1.38
C MET A 161 5.05 9.40 -1.99
N ASN A 162 5.74 10.37 -1.42
CA ASN A 162 5.66 11.77 -1.80
C ASN A 162 6.58 12.08 -2.98
N THR A 163 6.10 12.89 -3.92
CA THR A 163 6.88 13.30 -5.09
C THR A 163 8.16 14.03 -4.68
N VAL A 164 9.29 13.64 -5.26
CA VAL A 164 10.56 14.36 -5.08
C VAL A 164 10.69 15.44 -6.16
N TYR A 165 11.05 16.66 -5.78
CA TYR A 165 11.30 17.76 -6.68
C TYR A 165 12.80 18.00 -6.82
N LEU A 166 13.30 17.96 -8.05
CA LEU A 166 14.69 18.26 -8.38
C LEU A 166 14.84 19.76 -8.60
N ASP A 167 15.84 20.36 -7.98
CA ASP A 167 16.08 21.81 -8.04
C ASP A 167 17.52 22.11 -8.47
N TYR A 168 17.69 22.34 -9.75
CA TYR A 168 18.91 22.72 -10.44
C TYR A 168 19.06 24.23 -10.62
N SER A 169 18.37 25.08 -9.85
CA SER A 169 18.48 26.55 -10.01
C SER A 169 19.86 27.16 -9.71
N HIS A 170 20.85 26.32 -9.35
CA HIS A 170 22.25 26.71 -9.19
C HIS A 170 23.07 26.55 -10.50
N LEU A 171 22.49 25.95 -11.54
CA LEU A 171 23.07 25.79 -12.86
C LEU A 171 22.51 26.88 -13.79
N SER A 172 23.36 27.48 -14.60
CA SER A 172 22.92 28.46 -15.59
C SER A 172 22.28 27.76 -16.78
N PRO A 173 21.24 28.34 -17.42
CA PRO A 173 20.70 27.79 -18.66
C PRO A 173 21.80 27.69 -19.73
N GLY A 174 22.10 26.47 -20.17
CA GLY A 174 23.10 26.21 -21.22
C GLY A 174 24.50 25.84 -20.72
N ASP A 175 24.70 25.59 -19.41
CA ASP A 175 25.98 25.10 -18.89
C ASP A 175 26.43 23.82 -19.64
N PRO A 176 27.59 23.85 -20.34
CA PRO A 176 28.07 22.71 -21.11
C PRO A 176 28.26 21.49 -20.19
N GLY A 177 27.60 20.38 -20.52
CA GLY A 177 27.64 19.14 -19.72
C GLY A 177 26.41 18.87 -18.84
N TYR A 178 25.48 19.82 -18.70
CA TYR A 178 24.30 19.69 -17.84
C TYR A 178 22.96 19.71 -18.58
N GLY A 179 22.92 19.30 -19.86
CA GLY A 179 21.69 19.25 -20.67
C GLY A 179 20.57 18.34 -20.12
N PHE A 180 20.89 17.49 -19.15
CA PHE A 180 19.93 16.65 -18.41
C PHE A 180 19.26 17.37 -17.23
N ALA A 181 19.81 18.50 -16.76
CA ALA A 181 19.37 19.20 -15.56
C ALA A 181 18.13 20.05 -15.88
N ARG A 182 16.99 19.66 -15.29
CA ARG A 182 15.73 20.39 -15.40
C ARG A 182 15.03 20.36 -14.05
N ASP A 183 14.57 21.53 -13.61
CA ASP A 183 13.73 21.64 -12.42
C ASP A 183 12.41 20.91 -12.67
N GLY A 184 11.96 20.14 -11.69
CA GLY A 184 10.72 19.39 -11.82
C GLY A 184 10.61 18.15 -10.96
N ASN A 185 9.49 17.47 -11.11
CA ASN A 185 9.20 16.25 -10.38
C ASN A 185 10.06 15.08 -10.88
N ALA A 186 10.70 14.37 -9.96
CA ALA A 186 11.41 13.14 -10.24
C ALA A 186 10.41 12.00 -10.41
N GLU A 187 10.27 11.48 -11.62
CA GLU A 187 9.36 10.35 -11.92
C GLU A 187 9.82 9.02 -11.32
N GLU A 188 11.09 8.93 -10.95
CA GLU A 188 11.71 7.67 -10.51
C GLU A 188 11.83 7.55 -9.00
N TRP A 189 11.63 8.65 -8.28
CA TRP A 189 11.97 8.78 -6.88
C TRP A 189 10.77 9.26 -6.09
N ALA A 190 10.65 8.77 -4.85
CA ALA A 190 9.77 9.37 -3.87
C ALA A 190 10.46 9.50 -2.53
N LEU A 191 10.00 10.48 -1.78
CA LEU A 191 10.26 10.59 -0.36
C LEU A 191 9.28 9.67 0.35
N SER A 192 9.79 8.63 1.01
CA SER A 192 8.96 7.69 1.76
C SER A 192 8.76 8.17 3.19
N ASP A 193 7.51 8.44 3.56
CA ASP A 193 7.12 8.80 4.92
C ASP A 193 6.34 7.65 5.55
N GLU A 194 6.88 7.04 6.60
CA GLU A 194 6.22 5.92 7.29
C GLU A 194 4.94 6.43 7.96
N ARG A 195 3.81 5.79 7.61
CA ARG A 195 2.49 6.09 8.15
C ARG A 195 2.15 5.23 9.34
N GLU A 196 2.43 3.93 9.22
CA GLU A 196 1.96 2.93 10.17
C GLU A 196 2.88 1.72 10.17
N GLN A 197 3.17 1.21 11.37
CA GLN A 197 3.76 -0.09 11.59
C GLN A 197 2.68 -1.01 12.17
N ILE A 198 2.35 -2.08 11.44
CA ILE A 198 1.30 -3.03 11.80
C ILE A 198 1.93 -4.32 12.31
N THR A 199 1.73 -4.57 13.61
CA THR A 199 2.15 -5.78 14.32
C THR A 199 0.99 -6.65 14.76
N GLY A 200 -0.26 -6.17 14.65
CA GLY A 200 -1.48 -6.87 15.05
C GLY A 200 -2.40 -7.19 13.88
N ALA A 201 -3.65 -7.49 14.20
CA ALA A 201 -4.66 -7.90 13.23
C ALA A 201 -4.82 -6.92 12.05
N ILE A 202 -4.98 -7.43 10.84
CA ILE A 202 -5.17 -6.65 9.62
C ILE A 202 -6.53 -6.87 8.99
N ALA A 203 -7.21 -5.77 8.69
CA ALA A 203 -8.44 -5.76 7.92
C ALA A 203 -8.31 -4.88 6.67
N PHE A 204 -9.25 -5.07 5.75
CA PHE A 204 -9.24 -4.50 4.42
C PHE A 204 -10.49 -3.64 4.22
N SER A 205 -10.32 -2.37 3.84
CA SER A 205 -11.45 -1.47 3.57
C SER A 205 -11.78 -1.42 2.08
N ARG A 206 -13.05 -1.59 1.71
CA ARG A 206 -13.50 -1.41 0.32
C ARG A 206 -13.22 0.03 -0.14
N PRO A 207 -12.66 0.24 -1.35
CA PRO A 207 -12.57 1.57 -1.94
C PRO A 207 -13.94 2.21 -2.09
N ARG A 208 -14.04 3.53 -1.81
CA ARG A 208 -15.29 4.29 -1.93
C ARG A 208 -15.83 4.35 -3.36
N ASP A 209 -14.96 4.17 -4.35
CA ASP A 209 -15.33 4.08 -5.76
C ASP A 209 -15.22 2.61 -6.17
N GLY A 210 -16.37 1.95 -6.33
CA GLY A 210 -16.52 0.52 -6.64
C GLY A 210 -15.86 0.08 -7.96
N ARG A 211 -15.19 1.00 -8.67
CA ARG A 211 -14.35 0.72 -9.84
C ARG A 211 -12.91 0.38 -9.48
N LEU A 212 -12.47 0.68 -8.26
CA LEU A 212 -11.12 0.37 -7.79
C LEU A 212 -11.06 -1.07 -7.27
N PHE A 213 -10.73 -2.00 -8.15
CA PHE A 213 -10.28 -3.36 -7.76
C PHE A 213 -8.82 -3.37 -7.31
N VAL A 214 -8.27 -2.22 -6.93
CA VAL A 214 -6.90 -2.03 -6.44
C VAL A 214 -6.98 -1.36 -5.08
N MET A 215 -6.41 -2.03 -4.08
CA MET A 215 -6.30 -1.67 -2.67
C MET A 215 -7.59 -1.70 -1.85
N PRO A 216 -7.75 -2.76 -1.05
CA PRO A 216 -7.96 -2.53 0.35
C PRO A 216 -6.59 -2.43 1.06
N ARG A 217 -6.41 -1.37 1.85
CA ARG A 217 -5.25 -1.20 2.73
C ARG A 217 -5.35 -2.20 3.89
N PRO A 218 -4.28 -2.95 4.23
CA PRO A 218 -4.19 -3.58 5.54
C PRO A 218 -4.17 -2.48 6.60
N ARG A 219 -5.18 -2.44 7.47
CA ARG A 219 -5.24 -1.53 8.62
C ARG A 219 -5.16 -2.32 9.89
N SER A 220 -4.44 -1.80 10.89
CA SER A 220 -4.58 -2.34 12.23
C SER A 220 -6.04 -2.30 12.64
N VAL A 221 -6.58 -3.44 13.07
CA VAL A 221 -7.86 -3.47 13.77
C VAL A 221 -7.56 -2.87 15.14
N ARG A 222 -8.01 -1.62 15.39
CA ARG A 222 -8.05 -1.12 16.76
C ARG A 222 -8.88 -2.12 17.56
N ALA A 223 -8.33 -2.65 18.65
CA ALA A 223 -9.12 -3.43 19.59
C ALA A 223 -10.37 -2.59 19.90
N ALA A 224 -11.52 -3.05 19.42
CA ALA A 224 -12.77 -2.39 19.70
C ALA A 224 -12.93 -2.44 21.22
N SER A 225 -12.83 -1.29 21.87
CA SER A 225 -13.45 -1.09 23.16
C SER A 225 -14.87 -1.60 23.03
N SER A 226 -15.17 -2.65 23.77
CA SER A 226 -16.40 -3.41 23.74
C SER A 226 -17.54 -2.51 24.25
N GLN A 227 -18.05 -1.62 23.42
CA GLN A 227 -19.26 -0.84 23.68
C GLN A 227 -19.69 -0.14 22.38
N ASN A 228 -20.96 -0.36 22.02
CA ASN A 228 -21.70 0.24 20.90
C ASN A 228 -21.58 -0.45 19.53
N TYR A 229 -22.02 -1.70 19.47
CA TYR A 229 -22.74 -2.22 18.29
C TYR A 229 -24.11 -2.74 18.74
N VAL A 230 -24.92 -1.84 19.30
CA VAL A 230 -26.36 -2.02 19.49
C VAL A 230 -27.01 -0.66 19.26
N GLN A 231 -27.52 -0.42 18.05
CA GLN A 231 -28.92 -0.04 17.78
C GLN A 231 -29.09 0.49 16.35
N GLY A 232 -30.15 0.01 15.71
CA GLY A 232 -30.55 0.32 14.35
C GLY A 232 -30.88 1.79 14.12
N SER A 233 -30.93 2.17 12.84
CA SER A 233 -31.32 3.51 12.43
C SER A 233 -32.77 3.81 12.83
N LEU A 234 -32.88 4.84 13.67
CA LEU A 234 -34.07 5.53 14.19
C LEU A 234 -34.75 6.46 13.16
N PHE A 235 -34.67 6.14 11.87
CA PHE A 235 -35.17 7.01 10.80
C PHE A 235 -35.93 6.20 9.76
N ASP A 236 -37.10 6.70 9.35
CA ASP A 236 -37.79 6.16 8.18
C ASP A 236 -37.07 6.55 6.88
N ASP A 237 -37.48 5.96 5.75
CA ASP A 237 -36.92 6.24 4.41
C ASP A 237 -37.07 7.70 3.94
N ARG A 238 -37.68 8.57 4.77
CA ARG A 238 -37.83 10.01 4.52
C ARG A 238 -37.01 10.87 5.49
N GLY A 239 -36.22 10.25 6.37
CA GLY A 239 -35.34 10.95 7.30
C GLY A 239 -36.04 11.57 8.50
N ASN A 240 -37.25 11.12 8.84
CA ASN A 240 -37.95 11.60 10.04
C ASN A 240 -37.63 10.74 11.27
N PRO A 241 -37.36 11.35 12.44
CA PRO A 241 -37.15 10.62 13.68
C PRO A 241 -38.47 10.02 14.18
N THR A 242 -38.50 8.70 14.41
CA THR A 242 -39.67 8.01 14.97
C THR A 242 -39.69 8.16 16.50
N PHE A 243 -40.50 9.09 17.01
CA PHE A 243 -40.81 9.15 18.45
C PHE A 243 -41.95 8.18 18.75
N GLY A 244 -41.64 7.05 19.38
CA GLY A 244 -42.63 6.12 19.89
C GLY A 244 -43.41 6.74 21.05
N HIS A 245 -44.71 6.96 20.85
CA HIS A 245 -45.65 7.23 21.93
C HIS A 245 -45.73 5.98 22.83
N CYS A 246 -45.33 6.13 24.10
CA CYS A 246 -45.76 5.22 25.15
C CYS A 246 -47.18 5.67 25.56
N ALA A 247 -48.16 4.80 25.37
CA ALA A 247 -49.48 4.93 25.96
C ALA A 247 -49.50 4.18 27.31
N ASP A 248 -50.09 4.82 28.31
CA ASP A 248 -50.45 4.23 29.61
C ASP A 248 -51.57 3.18 29.47
#